data_AF-A0AA96P7E9-F1
#
_entry.id   AF-A0AA96P7E9-F1
#
_cell.length_a   1.000
_cell.length_b   1.000
_cell.length_c   1.000
_cell.angle_alpha   90.00
_cell.angle_beta   90.00
_cell.angle_gamma   90.00
#
_symmetry.space_group_name_H-M   'P 1'
#
loop_
_entity.id
_entity.type
_entity.pdbx_description
1 polymer ?
#
loop_
_entity_poly.entity_id
_entity_poly.type
_entity_poly.pdbx_seq_one_letter_code
_entity_poly.pdbx_strand_id
1 'polypeptide(L)'
;MVDDWQKAIAPAEVLPQPAPKPRAPRVKREVHPVFVQIGSCLNGDPGTVEVHFYTVNGDVVTLTERNGKSLGKSAQIYEGQTAQTTARVMARALDKQEGNINRKIEYQSQGYA
;
A
#
# COMPACT_ATOMS: atom_id res chain seq x y z
N MET A 1 46.11 -24.70 50.88
CA MET A 1 46.64 -23.52 50.17
C MET A 1 46.08 -23.58 48.78
N VAL A 2 45.08 -22.76 48.46
CA VAL A 2 44.53 -22.65 47.11
C VAL A 2 44.63 -21.17 46.78
N ASP A 3 45.58 -20.85 45.92
CA ASP A 3 45.97 -19.50 45.57
C ASP A 3 44.85 -18.74 44.84
N ASP A 4 44.78 -17.48 45.22
CA ASP A 4 43.79 -16.47 44.93
C ASP A 4 43.87 -16.04 43.44
N TRP A 5 42.92 -16.49 42.61
CA TRP A 5 42.81 -16.12 41.19
C TRP A 5 41.99 -14.84 40.98
N GLN A 6 42.14 -13.82 41.82
CA GLN A 6 41.52 -12.51 41.55
C GLN A 6 42.31 -11.74 40.49
N LYS A 7 42.04 -12.11 39.24
CA LYS A 7 42.42 -11.39 38.04
C LYS A 7 41.72 -10.02 38.06
N ALA A 8 42.45 -8.97 38.37
CA ALA A 8 41.97 -7.59 38.32
C ALA A 8 41.49 -7.26 36.89
N ILE A 9 40.18 -7.17 36.70
CA ILE A 9 39.57 -6.67 35.48
C ILE A 9 39.72 -5.16 35.53
N ALA A 10 40.62 -4.60 34.72
CA ALA A 10 40.76 -3.16 34.57
C ALA A 10 39.40 -2.55 34.15
N PRO A 11 39.01 -1.38 34.69
CA PRO A 11 37.76 -0.74 34.30
C PRO A 11 37.84 -0.36 32.81
N ALA A 12 36.94 -0.91 32.02
CA ALA A 12 36.81 -0.56 30.61
C ALA A 12 36.54 0.94 30.48
N GLU A 13 37.45 1.65 29.83
CA GLU A 13 37.34 3.07 29.52
C GLU A 13 36.07 3.30 28.68
N VAL A 14 35.05 3.89 29.29
CA VAL A 14 33.78 4.18 28.64
C VAL A 14 34.01 5.36 27.69
N LEU A 15 34.31 5.07 26.43
CA LEU A 15 34.39 6.10 25.39
C LEU A 15 33.06 6.87 25.33
N PRO A 16 33.07 8.21 25.26
CA PRO A 16 31.85 8.99 25.15
C PRO A 16 31.13 8.63 23.85
N GLN A 17 29.88 8.17 23.96
CA GLN A 17 29.06 7.92 22.78
C GLN A 17 28.84 9.25 22.02
N PRO A 18 29.09 9.29 20.70
CA PRO A 18 28.83 10.49 19.91
C PRO A 18 27.34 10.83 19.96
N ALA A 19 27.03 12.13 20.09
CA ALA A 19 25.67 12.62 20.20
C ALA A 19 24.78 12.09 19.05
N PRO A 20 23.51 11.71 19.34
CA PRO A 20 22.61 11.21 18.31
C PRO A 20 22.41 12.29 17.24
N LYS A 21 22.70 11.94 15.98
CA LYS A 21 22.48 12.85 14.84
C LYS A 21 21.01 13.30 14.84
N PRO A 22 20.71 14.57 14.54
CA PRO A 22 19.34 15.05 14.45
C PRO A 22 18.60 14.24 13.39
N ARG A 23 17.45 13.64 13.78
CA ARG A 23 16.58 12.94 12.84
C ARG A 23 16.07 13.94 11.83
N ALA A 24 16.28 13.67 10.55
CA ALA A 24 15.68 14.45 9.48
C ALA A 24 14.13 14.50 9.68
N PRO A 25 13.50 15.65 9.38
CA PRO A 25 12.05 15.77 9.46
C PRO A 25 11.40 14.72 8.55
N ARG A 26 10.44 13.96 9.10
CA ARG A 26 9.66 13.01 8.31
C ARG A 26 8.75 13.81 7.37
N VAL A 27 9.01 13.73 6.07
CA VAL A 27 8.10 14.28 5.05
C VAL A 27 6.75 13.58 5.21
N LYS A 28 5.69 14.35 5.46
CA LYS A 28 4.33 13.80 5.53
C LYS A 28 3.94 13.38 4.11
N ARG A 29 3.71 12.08 3.91
CA ARG A 29 3.18 11.57 2.64
C ARG A 29 1.75 12.08 2.46
N GLU A 30 1.48 12.69 1.32
CA GLU A 30 0.12 13.10 0.96
C GLU A 30 -0.69 11.87 0.56
N VAL A 31 -1.83 11.68 1.22
CA VAL A 31 -2.75 10.58 0.98
C VAL A 31 -3.94 11.12 0.20
N HIS A 32 -4.14 10.58 -1.00
CA HIS A 32 -5.21 11.01 -1.90
C HIS A 32 -6.30 9.93 -1.97
N PRO A 33 -7.59 10.29 -1.92
CA PRO A 33 -8.68 9.36 -2.14
C PRO A 33 -8.90 9.09 -3.64
N VAL A 34 -9.31 7.87 -3.99
CA VAL A 34 -9.79 7.50 -5.32
C VAL A 34 -11.09 6.70 -5.19
N PHE A 35 -12.08 7.06 -5.99
CA PHE A 35 -13.41 6.45 -5.98
C PHE A 35 -13.54 5.46 -7.13
N VAL A 36 -13.95 4.23 -6.80
CA VAL A 36 -14.06 3.14 -7.76
C VAL A 36 -15.47 2.55 -7.69
N GLN A 37 -16.15 2.52 -8.83
CA GLN A 37 -17.39 1.77 -8.94
C GLN A 37 -17.09 0.26 -8.98
N ILE A 38 -17.66 -0.47 -8.03
CA ILE A 38 -17.54 -1.92 -7.85
C ILE A 38 -18.83 -2.66 -8.23
N GLY A 39 -19.99 -2.00 -8.13
CA GLY A 39 -21.29 -2.55 -8.50
C GLY A 39 -21.86 -1.93 -9.77
N SER A 40 -22.42 -2.76 -10.66
CA SER A 40 -23.14 -2.30 -11.84
C SER A 40 -24.43 -1.59 -11.45
N CYS A 41 -24.74 -0.48 -12.11
CA CYS A 41 -26.05 0.17 -11.99
C CYS A 41 -27.10 -0.73 -12.65
N LEU A 42 -28.13 -1.17 -11.91
CA LEU A 42 -29.19 -2.04 -12.43
C LEU A 42 -30.56 -1.54 -11.95
N ASN A 43 -31.54 -1.44 -12.86
CA ASN A 43 -32.96 -1.22 -12.54
C ASN A 43 -33.23 -0.14 -11.46
N GLY A 44 -32.64 1.05 -11.61
CA GLY A 44 -32.84 2.16 -10.66
C GLY A 44 -31.90 2.17 -9.46
N ASP A 45 -31.04 1.15 -9.29
CA ASP A 45 -29.92 1.17 -8.36
C ASP A 45 -28.75 1.97 -8.96
N PRO A 46 -28.23 3.02 -8.27
CA PRO A 46 -27.05 3.76 -8.71
C PRO A 46 -25.77 2.91 -8.71
N GLY A 47 -25.81 1.68 -8.20
CA GLY A 47 -24.65 0.81 -8.04
C GLY A 47 -23.82 1.19 -6.82
N THR A 48 -22.70 0.49 -6.62
CA THR A 48 -21.87 0.65 -5.43
C THR A 48 -20.51 1.25 -5.78
N VAL A 49 -20.09 2.26 -5.01
CA VAL A 49 -18.79 2.92 -5.11
C VAL A 49 -18.00 2.65 -3.83
N GLU A 50 -16.75 2.26 -3.99
CA GLU A 50 -15.79 2.08 -2.92
C GLU A 50 -14.69 3.15 -2.98
N VAL A 51 -14.16 3.50 -1.81
CA VAL A 51 -13.11 4.51 -1.65
C VAL A 51 -11.80 3.84 -1.30
N HIS A 52 -10.82 4.00 -2.17
CA HIS A 52 -9.44 3.57 -1.93
C HIS A 52 -8.55 4.80 -1.68
N PHE A 53 -7.39 4.61 -1.06
CA PHE A 53 -6.42 5.68 -0.86
C PHE A 53 -5.11 5.33 -1.55
N TYR A 54 -4.37 6.36 -1.98
CA TYR A 54 -3.05 6.19 -2.57
C TYR A 54 -2.10 7.30 -2.15
N THR A 55 -0.81 7.01 -2.24
CA THR A 55 0.27 7.98 -2.09
C THR A 55 1.12 7.97 -3.35
N VAL A 56 1.76 9.10 -3.64
CA VAL A 56 2.66 9.26 -4.79
C VAL A 56 4.06 9.55 -4.26
N ASN A 57 5.05 8.76 -4.68
CA ASN A 57 6.46 9.01 -4.40
C ASN A 57 7.21 9.01 -5.73
N GLY A 58 7.47 10.20 -6.29
CA GLY A 58 7.99 10.33 -7.66
C GLY A 58 7.00 9.72 -8.66
N ASP A 59 7.49 8.83 -9.51
CA ASP A 59 6.66 8.13 -10.51
C ASP A 59 6.01 6.84 -9.97
N VAL A 60 6.03 6.61 -8.66
CA VAL A 60 5.46 5.40 -8.06
C VAL A 60 4.19 5.74 -7.29
N VAL A 61 3.08 5.12 -7.71
CA VAL A 61 1.80 5.13 -6.99
C VAL A 61 1.75 3.92 -6.09
N THR A 62 1.40 4.12 -4.82
CA THR A 62 1.21 3.03 -3.85
C THR A 62 -0.18 3.14 -3.26
N LEU A 63 -0.95 2.04 -3.30
CA LEU A 63 -2.22 1.97 -2.60
C LEU A 63 -1.99 1.90 -1.09
N THR A 64 -2.77 2.68 -0.35
CA THR A 64 -2.66 2.81 1.10
C THR A 64 -4.02 2.69 1.76
N GLU A 65 -4.01 2.40 3.05
CA GLU A 65 -5.14 2.66 3.95
C GLU A 65 -5.30 4.18 4.15
N ARG A 66 -6.43 4.60 4.75
CA ARG A 66 -6.71 6.02 5.09
C ARG A 66 -5.61 6.65 5.96
N ASN A 67 -4.95 5.86 6.80
CA ASN A 67 -3.85 6.29 7.69
C ASN A 67 -2.49 6.42 6.97
N GLY A 68 -2.43 6.14 5.66
CA GLY A 68 -1.20 6.17 4.86
C GLY A 68 -0.34 4.90 4.95
N LYS A 69 -0.81 3.85 5.63
CA LYS A 69 -0.15 2.54 5.66
C LYS A 69 -0.29 1.87 4.29
N SER A 70 0.82 1.39 3.74
CA SER A 70 0.83 0.71 2.44
C SER A 70 0.08 -0.61 2.50
N LEU A 71 -0.73 -0.87 1.47
CA LEU A 71 -1.37 -2.17 1.21
C LEU A 71 -0.44 -3.13 0.45
N GLY A 72 0.82 -2.76 0.23
CA GLY A 72 1.83 -3.57 -0.45
C GLY A 72 1.71 -3.57 -1.99
N LYS A 73 0.66 -2.98 -2.56
CA LYS A 73 0.48 -2.83 -4.00
C LYS A 73 1.02 -1.48 -4.46
N SER A 74 2.02 -1.49 -5.33
CA SER A 74 2.59 -0.30 -5.97
C SER A 74 2.70 -0.49 -7.49
N ALA A 75 2.59 0.60 -8.24
CA ALA A 75 2.76 0.62 -9.68
C ALA A 75 3.46 1.90 -10.12
N GLN A 76 4.20 1.81 -11.22
CA GLN A 76 4.84 2.97 -11.84
C GLN A 76 3.85 3.71 -12.74
N ILE A 77 3.92 5.04 -12.74
CA ILE A 77 3.18 5.91 -13.65
C ILE A 77 3.90 5.86 -15.00
N TYR A 78 3.17 5.46 -16.04
CA TYR A 78 3.68 5.49 -17.41
C TYR A 78 3.49 6.86 -18.04
N GLU A 79 4.29 7.15 -19.08
CA GLU A 79 4.21 8.40 -19.84
C GLU A 79 2.79 8.61 -20.39
N GLY A 80 2.21 9.79 -20.10
CA GLY A 80 0.83 10.13 -20.46
C GLY A 80 -0.25 9.66 -19.48
N GLN A 81 0.09 8.93 -18.42
CA GLN A 81 -0.85 8.59 -17.34
C GLN A 81 -0.72 9.55 -16.15
N THR A 82 -1.82 9.73 -15.43
CA THR A 82 -1.82 10.45 -14.15
C THR A 82 -1.77 9.46 -12.99
N ALA A 83 -1.23 9.89 -11.84
CA ALA A 83 -1.23 9.09 -10.62
C ALA A 83 -2.63 8.58 -10.24
N GLN A 84 -3.66 9.41 -10.45
CA GLN A 84 -5.05 9.05 -10.18
C GLN A 84 -5.56 7.93 -11.09
N THR A 85 -5.24 7.98 -12.40
CA THR A 85 -5.62 6.91 -13.33
C THR A 85 -4.95 5.59 -12.98
N THR A 86 -3.66 5.61 -12.65
CA THR A 86 -2.93 4.41 -12.23
C THR A 86 -3.50 3.86 -10.92
N ALA A 87 -3.75 4.71 -9.92
CA ALA A 87 -4.40 4.32 -8.66
C ALA A 87 -5.79 3.70 -8.89
N ARG A 88 -6.60 4.27 -9.79
CA ARG A 88 -7.93 3.75 -10.12
C ARG A 88 -7.87 2.37 -10.76
N VAL A 89 -6.92 2.13 -11.66
CA VAL A 89 -6.70 0.82 -12.29
C VAL A 89 -6.26 -0.21 -11.23
N MET A 90 -5.32 0.16 -10.36
CA MET A 90 -4.86 -0.71 -9.27
C MET A 90 -5.98 -1.05 -8.29
N ALA A 91 -6.79 -0.06 -7.90
CA ALA A 91 -7.92 -0.25 -7.00
C ALA A 91 -8.97 -1.20 -7.62
N ARG A 92 -9.32 -1.00 -8.90
CA ARG A 92 -10.20 -1.96 -9.61
C ARG A 92 -9.63 -3.38 -9.69
N ALA A 93 -8.32 -3.52 -9.83
CA ALA A 93 -7.67 -4.83 -9.86
C ALA A 93 -7.68 -5.52 -8.49
N LEU A 94 -7.64 -4.76 -7.39
CA LEU A 94 -7.82 -5.28 -6.04
C LEU A 94 -9.23 -5.86 -5.87
N ASP A 95 -10.26 -5.08 -6.21
CA ASP A 95 -11.66 -5.51 -6.02
C ASP A 95 -12.01 -6.72 -6.91
N LYS A 96 -11.45 -6.79 -8.12
CA LYS A 96 -11.63 -7.95 -9.02
C LYS A 96 -10.97 -9.23 -8.51
N GLN A 97 -9.88 -9.15 -7.74
CA GLN A 97 -9.26 -10.34 -7.15
C GLN A 97 -10.12 -10.94 -6.04
N GLU A 98 -10.88 -10.12 -5.32
CA GLU A 98 -11.84 -10.60 -4.32
C GLU A 98 -13.16 -11.07 -4.97
N GLY A 99 -13.50 -10.51 -6.13
CA GLY A 99 -14.68 -10.86 -6.93
C GLY A 99 -14.53 -12.15 -7.75
N ASN A 100 -14.76 -13.30 -7.11
CA ASN A 100 -15.23 -14.57 -7.66
C ASN A 100 -14.82 -14.90 -9.13
N ILE A 101 -13.63 -15.49 -9.27
CA ILE A 101 -13.08 -16.11 -10.50
C ILE A 101 -13.98 -17.20 -11.12
N ASN A 102 -15.06 -17.63 -10.42
CA ASN A 102 -16.03 -18.62 -10.87
C ASN A 102 -17.39 -18.03 -11.27
N ARG A 103 -17.45 -16.81 -11.83
CA ARG A 103 -18.73 -16.33 -12.40
C ARG A 103 -19.05 -17.10 -13.68
N LYS A 104 -20.15 -17.86 -13.67
CA LYS A 104 -20.73 -18.53 -14.82
C LYS A 104 -20.93 -17.51 -15.95
N ILE A 105 -20.27 -17.72 -17.08
CA ILE A 105 -20.53 -16.98 -18.31
C ILE A 105 -21.87 -17.48 -18.83
N GLU A 106 -22.93 -16.71 -18.64
CA GLU A 106 -24.21 -16.99 -19.26
C GLU A 106 -24.16 -16.48 -20.70
N TYR A 107 -24.00 -17.42 -21.64
CA TYR A 107 -24.20 -17.13 -23.05
C TYR A 107 -25.69 -16.83 -23.24
N GLN A 108 -26.02 -15.60 -23.67
CA GLN A 108 -27.33 -15.34 -24.23
C GLN A 108 -27.50 -16.29 -25.42
N SER A 109 -28.45 -17.22 -25.29
CA SER A 109 -28.93 -18.04 -26.40
C SER A 109 -29.41 -17.08 -27.50
N GLN A 110 -28.56 -16.85 -28.50
CA GLN A 110 -29.02 -16.28 -29.76
C GLN A 110 -29.84 -17.39 -30.41
N GLY A 111 -31.16 -17.25 -30.34
CA GLY A 111 -32.12 -18.24 -30.81
C GLY A 111 -31.98 -18.50 -32.30
N TYR A 112 -31.04 -19.36 -32.68
CA TYR A 112 -31.06 -20.06 -33.95
C TYR A 112 -32.06 -21.21 -33.80
N ALA A 113 -33.32 -20.91 -34.11
CA ALA A 113 -34.36 -21.88 -34.41
C ALA A 113 -34.22 -22.35 -35.87
#